data_AF-A0A6J8ABW0-F1
#
_entry.id   AF-A0A6J8ABW0-F1
#
_cell.length_a   1.000
_cell.length_b   1.000
_cell.length_c   1.000
_cell.angle_alpha   90.00
_cell.angle_beta   90.00
_cell.angle_gamma   90.00
#
_symmetry.space_group_name_H-M   'P 1'
#
loop_
_entity.id
_entity.type
_entity.pdbx_description
1 polymer ?
#
loop_
_entity_poly.entity_id
_entity_poly.type
_entity_poly.pdbx_seq_one_letter_code
_entity_poly.pdbx_strand_id
1 'polypeptide(L)'
;MDLNENDSEGFYQLIRKQRDSGNTCASAFTKCIFKDEIVNTDPEIREAWDDYFYDQATPSENPNFDPIFKDNVEKDVQNLHKYFSEENQQNIEHSPDELNISAEHLKYGGSLLISVLAYIINFLFKHVHIIKSGIVCPVFKNGGKPKDDPNSYRKITITSSVGKVVEKIHLSRNEDKILVKQSNLQKGFIKGESPCIAALIITELIIEAKKKKSSLYIALMDERKAFDILWHLGLLREMHKTGLEGNNWLFFENWYTELTSKVKWKGEFSHQIIEQQGERQGSIWSPSAHKLFVNSLLTRKSNWSHHWFNILWYTNYVIKLTTEDIKNLSIYFRKILRQIQHLPDRTANVASHLLLGRITIESEIHKRILKTFGNIIRNENSIERKLAIRQLATKSLQWFTKTVEIANIYDLPSPYDTIDNPPRKQLWKNLVNKTVGDHCIKQMINEAQSKSTLA
;
A
#
# COMPACT_ATOMS: atom_id res chain seq x y z
N MET A 1 -16.47 -6.66 14.81
CA MET A 1 -15.06 -6.28 14.55
C MET A 1 -14.74 -6.62 13.10
N ASP A 2 -14.51 -5.58 12.31
CA ASP A 2 -14.16 -5.64 10.90
C ASP A 2 -12.73 -6.16 10.72
N LEU A 3 -12.57 -7.28 10.01
CA LEU A 3 -11.29 -7.70 9.45
C LEU A 3 -11.28 -7.31 7.98
N ASN A 4 -11.00 -6.03 7.76
CA ASN A 4 -10.50 -5.53 6.50
C ASN A 4 -9.13 -4.93 6.82
N GLU A 5 -8.08 -5.47 6.21
CA GLU A 5 -7.00 -4.73 5.53
C GLU A 5 -5.70 -5.51 5.59
N ASN A 6 -5.28 -5.96 4.39
CA ASN A 6 -3.91 -6.00 3.90
C ASN A 6 -2.84 -6.73 4.73
N ASP A 7 -1.89 -7.32 4.01
CA ASP A 7 -0.59 -7.81 4.48
C ASP A 7 0.22 -6.75 5.28
N SER A 8 -0.27 -5.51 5.34
CA SER A 8 0.14 -4.49 6.31
C SER A 8 -0.12 -4.89 7.75
N GLU A 9 -1.18 -5.64 8.10
CA GLU A 9 -1.40 -6.08 9.47
C GLU A 9 -0.31 -7.06 9.93
N GLY A 10 0.13 -8.00 9.08
CA GLY A 10 1.25 -8.89 9.40
C GLY A 10 2.55 -8.13 9.62
N PHE A 11 2.84 -7.17 8.74
CA PHE A 11 3.98 -6.26 8.87
C PHE A 11 3.91 -5.38 10.13
N TYR A 12 2.79 -4.73 10.40
CA TYR A 12 2.60 -3.89 11.59
C TYR A 12 2.47 -4.71 12.88
N GLN A 13 1.98 -5.95 12.82
CA GLN A 13 2.04 -6.91 13.94
C GLN A 13 3.48 -7.35 14.21
N LEU A 14 4.32 -7.50 13.18
CA LEU A 14 5.75 -7.73 13.32
C LEU A 14 6.44 -6.52 13.96
N ILE A 15 6.13 -5.30 13.51
CA ILE A 15 6.62 -4.06 14.15
C ILE A 15 6.10 -3.92 15.59
N ARG A 16 4.83 -4.27 15.87
CA ARG A 16 4.26 -4.25 17.23
C ARG A 16 4.94 -5.27 18.14
N LYS A 17 5.15 -6.50 17.67
CA LYS A 17 5.93 -7.52 18.39
C LYS A 17 7.34 -7.02 18.70
N GLN A 18 7.98 -6.32 17.74
CA GLN A 18 9.31 -5.71 17.92
C GLN A 18 9.30 -4.48 18.85
N ARG A 19 8.17 -3.77 18.96
CA ARG A 19 7.96 -2.64 19.90
C ARG A 19 7.75 -3.12 21.34
N ASP A 20 6.94 -4.15 21.53
CA ASP A 20 6.57 -4.68 22.85
C ASP A 20 7.63 -5.64 23.44
N SER A 21 8.44 -6.26 22.58
CA SER A 21 9.58 -7.04 23.03
C SER A 21 10.73 -6.13 23.46
N GLY A 22 10.64 -5.58 24.67
CA GLY A 22 11.72 -4.85 25.31
C GLY A 22 13.01 -5.64 25.56
N ASN A 23 13.25 -6.79 24.89
CA ASN A 23 14.50 -7.56 25.00
C ASN A 23 14.73 -8.66 23.93
N THR A 24 13.94 -8.79 22.86
CA THR A 24 14.14 -9.90 21.88
C THR A 24 13.90 -9.50 20.43
N CYS A 25 14.71 -8.58 19.91
CA CYS A 25 14.82 -8.36 18.45
C CYS A 25 16.08 -9.01 17.84
N ALA A 26 16.88 -9.72 18.62
CA ALA A 26 18.21 -10.11 18.16
C ALA A 26 18.71 -11.46 18.69
N SER A 27 17.81 -12.40 18.97
CA SER A 27 18.23 -13.79 19.11
C SER A 27 18.31 -14.41 17.71
N ALA A 28 19.50 -14.37 17.08
CA ALA A 28 20.06 -15.52 16.34
C ALA A 28 21.18 -15.18 15.34
N PHE A 29 21.74 -13.96 15.29
CA PHE A 29 22.87 -13.75 14.37
C PHE A 29 23.99 -12.90 14.97
N THR A 30 25.17 -13.50 15.00
CA THR A 30 26.40 -13.05 15.68
C THR A 30 27.43 -12.51 14.67
N LYS A 31 27.00 -12.22 13.44
CA LYS A 31 27.89 -11.93 12.31
C LYS A 31 27.19 -11.03 11.26
N CYS A 32 27.88 -10.07 10.67
CA CYS A 32 27.35 -9.32 9.53
C CYS A 32 28.47 -9.23 8.50
N ILE A 33 28.13 -9.41 7.23
CA ILE A 33 29.06 -9.26 6.12
C ILE A 33 28.76 -7.91 5.47
N PHE A 34 29.64 -6.95 5.67
CA PHE A 34 29.51 -5.60 5.11
C PHE A 34 30.82 -5.22 4.42
N LYS A 35 30.75 -4.77 3.16
CA LYS A 35 31.92 -4.43 2.31
C LYS A 35 33.02 -5.51 2.31
N ASP A 36 32.60 -6.78 2.19
CA ASP A 36 33.45 -7.98 2.23
C ASP A 36 34.19 -8.26 3.55
N GLU A 37 33.89 -7.49 4.61
CA GLU A 37 34.38 -7.71 5.97
C GLU A 37 33.35 -8.42 6.85
N ILE A 38 33.83 -9.26 7.75
CA ILE A 38 33.02 -10.00 8.71
C ILE A 38 33.09 -9.29 10.06
N VAL A 39 32.00 -8.62 10.44
CA VAL A 39 31.86 -8.00 11.78
C VAL A 39 31.07 -8.94 12.70
N ASN A 40 31.48 -9.06 13.96
CA ASN A 40 30.90 -10.06 14.88
C ASN A 40 30.45 -9.48 16.23
N THR A 41 30.78 -8.23 16.53
CA THR A 41 30.35 -7.58 17.77
C THR A 41 29.15 -6.66 17.55
N ASP A 42 28.32 -6.49 18.57
CA ASP A 42 27.14 -5.64 18.47
C ASP A 42 27.42 -4.16 18.11
N PRO A 43 28.50 -3.53 18.64
CA PRO A 43 28.89 -2.19 18.21
C PRO A 43 29.30 -2.13 16.74
N GLU A 44 30.11 -3.07 16.25
CA GLU A 44 30.54 -3.12 14.85
C GLU A 44 29.37 -3.42 13.91
N ILE A 45 28.44 -4.30 14.31
CA ILE A 45 27.22 -4.57 13.54
C ILE A 45 26.35 -3.30 13.47
N ARG A 46 26.24 -2.55 14.56
CA ARG A 46 25.50 -1.27 14.58
C ARG A 46 26.15 -0.23 13.66
N GLU A 47 27.47 -0.13 13.67
CA GLU A 47 28.23 0.77 12.78
C GLU A 47 28.11 0.35 11.32
N ALA A 48 28.22 -0.96 11.02
CA ALA A 48 27.96 -1.49 9.68
C ALA A 48 26.53 -1.20 9.19
N TRP A 49 25.54 -1.22 10.08
CA TRP A 49 24.19 -0.78 9.76
C TRP A 49 24.10 0.73 9.51
N ASP A 50 24.76 1.53 10.33
CA ASP A 50 24.83 2.98 10.18
C ASP A 50 25.41 3.35 8.81
N ASP A 51 26.58 2.79 8.46
CA ASP A 51 27.23 2.95 7.17
C ASP A 51 26.35 2.46 6.02
N TYR A 52 25.74 1.28 6.15
CA TYR A 52 24.86 0.75 5.11
C TYR A 52 23.68 1.69 4.83
N PHE A 53 23.01 2.20 5.87
CA PHE A 53 21.88 3.11 5.68
C PHE A 53 22.31 4.53 5.32
N TYR A 54 23.51 4.96 5.70
CA TYR A 54 24.13 6.20 5.25
C TYR A 54 24.43 6.15 3.74
N ASP A 55 25.02 5.06 3.25
CA ASP A 55 25.27 4.82 1.83
C ASP A 55 23.95 4.80 1.04
N GLN A 56 22.86 4.27 1.62
CA GLN A 56 21.53 4.33 1.00
C GLN A 56 20.91 5.74 1.03
N ALA A 57 21.14 6.49 2.11
CA ALA A 57 20.61 7.84 2.31
C ALA A 57 21.29 8.89 1.42
N THR A 58 22.48 8.58 0.91
CA THR A 58 23.29 9.46 0.08
C THR A 58 23.04 9.17 -1.41
N PRO A 59 22.76 10.19 -2.26
CA PRO A 59 22.57 10.00 -3.68
C PRO A 59 23.80 9.39 -4.35
N SER A 60 23.62 8.29 -5.07
CA SER A 60 24.67 7.72 -5.91
C SER A 60 24.83 8.55 -7.18
N GLU A 61 26.07 8.88 -7.55
CA GLU A 61 26.34 9.50 -8.85
C GLU A 61 26.06 8.50 -9.98
N ASN A 62 25.18 8.89 -10.90
CA ASN A 62 24.96 8.15 -12.14
C ASN A 62 25.53 8.97 -13.30
N PRO A 63 26.67 8.54 -13.90
CA PRO A 63 27.32 9.29 -14.97
C PRO A 63 26.46 9.39 -16.24
N ASN A 64 25.41 8.58 -16.36
CA ASN A 64 24.48 8.60 -17.49
C ASN A 64 23.20 9.42 -17.21
N PHE A 65 23.09 10.06 -16.03
CA PHE A 65 21.94 10.92 -15.74
C PHE A 65 22.05 12.23 -16.51
N ASP A 66 20.95 12.68 -17.13
CA ASP A 66 20.92 13.92 -17.91
C ASP A 66 21.22 15.14 -17.00
N PRO A 67 22.39 15.78 -17.16
CA PRO A 67 22.80 16.88 -16.28
C PRO A 67 21.95 18.14 -16.53
N ILE A 68 21.51 18.38 -17.76
CA ILE A 68 20.68 19.54 -18.12
C ILE A 68 19.32 19.39 -17.44
N PHE A 69 18.74 18.19 -17.47
CA PHE A 69 17.49 17.92 -16.76
C PHE A 69 17.64 18.11 -15.25
N LYS A 70 18.75 17.64 -14.66
CA LYS A 70 19.05 17.81 -13.23
C LYS A 70 19.08 19.28 -12.84
N ASP A 71 19.89 20.08 -13.55
CA ASP A 71 20.06 21.51 -13.28
C ASP A 71 18.75 22.28 -13.42
N ASN A 72 17.92 21.91 -14.39
CA ASN A 72 16.60 22.52 -14.57
C ASN A 72 15.66 22.21 -13.40
N VAL A 73 15.67 20.99 -12.87
CA VAL A 73 14.86 20.64 -11.68
C VAL A 73 15.34 21.42 -10.46
N GLU A 74 16.65 21.50 -10.25
CA GLU A 74 17.24 22.24 -9.13
C GLU A 74 16.86 23.73 -9.18
N LYS A 75 16.99 24.36 -10.35
CA LYS A 75 16.58 25.76 -10.56
C LYS A 75 15.09 25.96 -10.35
N ASP A 76 14.24 25.05 -10.87
CA ASP A 76 12.79 25.12 -10.69
C ASP A 76 12.44 25.11 -9.20
N VAL A 77 13.00 24.17 -8.42
CA VAL A 77 12.72 24.05 -6.98
C VAL A 77 13.25 25.27 -6.20
N GLN A 78 14.44 25.76 -6.52
CA GLN A 78 15.00 26.97 -5.89
C GLN A 78 14.13 28.21 -6.15
N ASN A 79 13.64 28.37 -7.37
CA ASN A 79 12.75 29.48 -7.73
C ASN A 79 11.41 29.38 -6.98
N LEU A 80 10.85 28.17 -6.85
CA LEU A 80 9.62 27.93 -6.10
C LEU A 80 9.80 28.22 -4.61
N HIS A 81 10.92 27.79 -4.01
CA HIS A 81 11.26 28.12 -2.64
C HIS A 81 11.28 29.63 -2.45
N LYS A 82 12.05 30.35 -3.28
CA LYS A 82 12.16 31.80 -3.19
C LYS A 82 10.78 32.48 -3.28
N TYR A 83 9.97 32.07 -4.27
CA TYR A 83 8.64 32.63 -4.50
C TYR A 83 7.70 32.44 -3.28
N PHE A 84 7.63 31.23 -2.71
CA PHE A 84 6.73 30.96 -1.59
C PHE A 84 7.28 31.41 -0.23
N SER A 85 8.61 31.44 -0.04
CA SER A 85 9.26 31.87 1.20
C SER A 85 9.23 33.39 1.38
N GLU A 86 9.32 34.17 0.29
CA GLU A 86 9.19 35.64 0.34
C GLU A 86 7.79 36.08 0.85
N GLU A 87 6.75 35.24 0.68
CA GLU A 87 5.42 35.47 1.25
C GLU A 87 5.31 35.16 2.76
N ASN A 88 6.28 34.44 3.35
CA ASN A 88 6.21 33.95 4.72
C ASN A 88 7.50 34.25 5.50
N GLN A 89 7.60 35.44 6.10
CA GLN A 89 8.66 35.72 7.07
C GLN A 89 8.36 35.07 8.43
N GLN A 90 9.16 34.06 8.82
CA GLN A 90 9.72 33.86 10.17
C GLN A 90 10.41 32.48 10.28
N ASN A 91 11.71 32.48 10.56
CA ASN A 91 12.49 31.29 10.91
C ASN A 91 12.54 31.12 12.43
N ILE A 92 12.23 29.92 12.91
CA ILE A 92 12.58 29.43 14.26
C ILE A 92 13.01 27.96 14.16
N GLU A 93 14.12 27.62 14.81
CA GLU A 93 14.79 26.31 14.78
C GLU A 93 14.36 25.34 15.90
N HIS A 94 14.42 24.04 15.55
CA HIS A 94 14.61 22.78 16.31
C HIS A 94 13.62 22.28 17.39
N SER A 95 13.27 20.98 17.33
CA SER A 95 13.44 20.01 18.44
C SER A 95 13.12 18.53 18.06
N PRO A 96 13.66 17.54 18.80
CA PRO A 96 13.72 16.13 18.42
C PRO A 96 12.58 15.29 19.02
N ASP A 97 12.14 14.25 18.29
CA ASP A 97 11.17 13.28 18.81
C ASP A 97 11.86 12.06 19.45
N GLU A 98 11.82 12.00 20.80
CA GLU A 98 12.20 10.84 21.64
C GLU A 98 11.11 10.50 22.70
N LEU A 99 9.90 11.06 22.61
CA LEU A 99 8.92 11.09 23.71
C LEU A 99 8.12 9.78 23.97
N ASN A 100 8.44 8.69 23.28
CA ASN A 100 7.77 7.38 23.42
C ASN A 100 6.22 7.44 23.46
N ILE A 101 5.61 8.33 22.67
CA ILE A 101 4.16 8.52 22.60
C ILE A 101 3.55 7.47 21.67
N SER A 102 2.70 6.58 22.22
CA SER A 102 1.96 5.58 21.47
C SER A 102 0.68 6.12 20.81
N ALA A 103 0.09 5.32 19.93
CA ALA A 103 -1.18 5.69 19.29
C ALA A 103 -2.35 5.66 20.28
N GLU A 104 -2.25 4.81 21.31
CA GLU A 104 -3.22 4.66 22.38
C GLU A 104 -3.31 5.93 23.23
N HIS A 105 -2.18 6.58 23.53
CA HIS A 105 -2.17 7.87 24.23
C HIS A 105 -2.97 8.94 23.48
N LEU A 106 -2.84 8.98 22.15
CA LEU A 106 -3.60 9.92 21.32
C LEU A 106 -5.09 9.53 21.23
N LYS A 107 -5.39 8.23 21.13
CA LYS A 107 -6.75 7.72 20.97
C LYS A 107 -7.60 7.89 22.23
N TYR A 108 -6.99 7.74 23.41
CA TYR A 108 -7.69 7.78 24.70
C TYR A 108 -7.43 9.06 25.52
N GLY A 109 -6.64 10.01 24.99
CA GLY A 109 -6.27 11.24 25.72
C GLY A 109 -7.37 12.29 25.90
N GLY A 110 -8.60 12.01 25.47
CA GLY A 110 -9.77 12.87 25.72
C GLY A 110 -9.82 14.16 24.88
N SER A 111 -10.88 14.96 25.09
CA SER A 111 -11.17 16.16 24.31
C SER A 111 -10.12 17.27 24.48
N LEU A 112 -9.57 17.42 25.69
CA LEU A 112 -8.54 18.43 25.97
C LEU A 112 -7.27 18.19 25.14
N LEU A 113 -6.78 16.95 25.08
CA LEU A 113 -5.61 16.60 24.27
C LEU A 113 -5.88 16.88 22.78
N ILE A 114 -7.08 16.56 22.28
CA ILE A 114 -7.47 16.85 20.90
C ILE A 114 -7.41 18.36 20.61
N SER A 115 -7.93 19.19 21.51
CA SER A 115 -7.89 20.66 21.35
C SER A 115 -6.45 21.20 21.32
N VAL A 116 -5.59 20.71 22.21
CA VAL A 116 -4.17 21.10 22.26
C VAL A 116 -3.43 20.63 20.99
N LEU A 117 -3.62 19.38 20.58
CA LEU A 117 -3.03 18.86 19.35
C LEU A 117 -3.52 19.61 18.12
N ALA A 118 -4.82 19.96 18.04
CA ALA A 118 -5.34 20.75 16.95
C ALA A 118 -4.67 22.14 16.87
N TYR A 119 -4.48 22.79 18.02
CA TYR A 119 -3.75 24.07 18.09
C TYR A 119 -2.30 23.91 17.60
N ILE A 120 -1.57 22.92 18.11
CA ILE A 120 -0.17 22.66 17.72
C ILE A 120 -0.08 22.35 16.23
N ILE A 121 -0.94 21.46 15.70
CA ILE A 121 -0.90 21.06 14.29
C ILE A 121 -1.24 22.23 13.38
N ASN A 122 -2.20 23.08 13.75
CA ASN A 122 -2.50 24.29 12.99
C ASN A 122 -1.32 25.27 13.01
N PHE A 123 -0.63 25.41 14.15
CA PHE A 123 0.61 26.19 14.25
C PHE A 123 1.70 25.63 13.33
N LEU A 124 1.92 24.31 13.35
CA LEU A 124 2.88 23.62 12.48
C LEU A 124 2.59 23.89 11.00
N PHE A 125 1.33 23.80 10.56
CA PHE A 125 0.98 24.10 9.16
C PHE A 125 1.11 25.58 8.80
N LYS A 126 0.72 26.47 9.72
CA LYS A 126 0.82 27.91 9.48
C LYS A 126 2.26 28.36 9.30
N HIS A 127 3.16 27.85 10.13
CA HIS A 127 4.58 28.22 10.15
C HIS A 127 5.49 27.21 9.43
N VAL A 128 4.91 26.25 8.70
CA VAL A 128 5.64 25.27 7.89
C VAL A 128 6.66 24.48 8.74
N HIS A 129 6.30 24.09 9.96
CA HIS A 129 7.17 23.32 10.86
C HIS A 129 6.85 21.83 10.86
N ILE A 130 7.89 21.01 11.01
CA ILE A 130 7.82 19.57 10.77
C ILE A 130 8.65 18.80 11.77
N ILE A 131 8.14 17.62 12.11
CA ILE A 131 8.84 16.62 12.90
C ILE A 131 9.75 15.82 11.95
N LYS A 132 11.04 16.15 11.94
CA LYS A 132 12.01 15.64 10.97
C LYS A 132 12.84 14.45 11.44
N SER A 133 12.66 13.91 12.65
CA SER A 133 13.43 12.73 13.11
C SER A 133 12.70 11.42 12.85
N GLY A 134 13.46 10.34 12.67
CA GLY A 134 12.94 8.99 12.50
C GLY A 134 13.90 7.94 13.04
N ILE A 135 13.36 6.80 13.49
CA ILE A 135 14.18 5.68 13.97
C ILE A 135 14.13 4.57 12.93
N VAL A 136 15.27 4.21 12.35
CA VAL A 136 15.40 3.11 11.40
C VAL A 136 15.53 1.81 12.17
N CYS A 137 14.64 0.87 11.89
CA CYS A 137 14.67 -0.49 12.39
C CYS A 137 14.86 -1.45 11.21
N PRO A 138 15.98 -2.18 11.13
CA PRO A 138 16.18 -3.20 10.10
C PRO A 138 15.21 -4.36 10.30
N VAL A 139 14.39 -4.65 9.30
CA VAL A 139 13.44 -5.78 9.32
C VAL A 139 13.84 -6.82 8.29
N PHE A 140 14.15 -8.04 8.75
CA PHE A 140 14.58 -9.13 7.87
C PHE A 140 13.51 -9.51 6.84
N LYS A 141 13.93 -9.65 5.58
CA LYS A 141 13.15 -10.17 4.45
C LYS A 141 13.09 -11.69 4.60
N ASN A 142 11.96 -12.22 5.06
CA ASN A 142 11.70 -13.66 5.08
C ASN A 142 11.92 -14.30 3.69
N GLY A 143 12.18 -15.61 3.65
CA GLY A 143 12.32 -16.38 2.39
C GLY A 143 13.71 -16.96 2.12
N GLY A 144 14.42 -17.42 3.16
CA GLY A 144 15.70 -18.13 2.99
C GLY A 144 16.90 -17.26 2.63
N LYS A 145 16.80 -15.93 2.77
CA LYS A 145 17.91 -15.01 2.54
C LYS A 145 19.00 -15.11 3.62
N PRO A 146 20.27 -14.86 3.30
CA PRO A 146 21.36 -14.82 4.29
C PRO A 146 21.08 -13.76 5.36
N LYS A 147 21.14 -14.16 6.64
CA LYS A 147 20.88 -13.25 7.78
C LYS A 147 22.06 -12.32 8.08
N ASP A 148 23.24 -12.67 7.58
CA ASP A 148 24.49 -11.91 7.60
C ASP A 148 24.55 -10.80 6.55
N ASP A 149 23.70 -10.80 5.53
CA ASP A 149 23.73 -9.79 4.46
C ASP A 149 22.77 -8.63 4.78
N PRO A 150 23.26 -7.38 4.90
CA PRO A 150 22.41 -6.20 5.06
C PRO A 150 21.31 -6.05 4.00
N ASN A 151 21.55 -6.51 2.76
CA ASN A 151 20.55 -6.47 1.69
C ASN A 151 19.34 -7.37 1.93
N SER A 152 19.47 -8.32 2.86
CA SER A 152 18.38 -9.16 3.33
C SER A 152 17.43 -8.43 4.28
N TYR A 153 17.66 -7.17 4.61
CA TYR A 153 16.80 -6.40 5.50
C TYR A 153 16.09 -5.25 4.76
N ARG A 154 14.96 -4.82 5.30
CA ARG A 154 14.21 -3.63 4.89
C ARG A 154 14.49 -2.53 5.90
N LYS A 155 14.80 -1.34 5.39
CA LYS A 155 14.91 -0.10 6.18
C LYS A 155 13.49 0.33 6.58
N ILE A 156 13.04 0.07 7.80
CA ILE A 156 11.73 0.54 8.26
C ILE A 156 11.93 1.73 9.19
N THR A 157 11.39 2.88 8.81
CA THR A 157 11.50 4.10 9.60
C THR A 157 10.25 4.29 10.46
N ILE A 158 10.45 4.25 11.77
CA ILE A 158 9.45 4.58 12.76
C ILE A 158 9.45 6.10 12.94
N THR A 159 8.36 6.74 12.53
CA THR A 159 8.07 8.15 12.82
C THR A 159 7.18 8.29 14.05
N SER A 160 7.19 9.49 14.63
CA SER A 160 6.34 9.86 15.76
C SER A 160 4.86 9.69 15.49
N SER A 161 4.11 9.27 16.52
CA SER A 161 2.66 9.12 16.44
C SER A 161 1.98 10.45 16.11
N VAL A 162 2.50 11.59 16.62
CA VAL A 162 2.01 12.93 16.29
C VAL A 162 2.38 13.29 14.84
N GLY A 163 3.61 12.99 14.41
CA GLY A 163 4.04 13.17 13.02
C GLY A 163 3.12 12.46 12.03
N LYS A 164 2.72 11.22 12.33
CA LYS A 164 1.74 10.46 11.54
C LYS A 164 0.38 11.15 11.46
N VAL A 165 -0.10 11.76 12.55
CA VAL A 165 -1.35 12.53 12.52
C VAL A 165 -1.22 13.75 11.60
N VAL A 166 -0.10 14.48 11.69
CA VAL A 166 0.22 15.62 10.80
C VAL A 166 0.24 15.18 9.34
N GLU A 167 0.98 14.12 9.01
CA GLU A 167 1.05 13.54 7.65
C GLU A 167 -0.34 13.21 7.12
N LYS A 168 -1.17 12.54 7.94
CA LYS A 168 -2.53 12.14 7.56
C LYS A 168 -3.45 13.33 7.30
N ILE A 169 -3.36 14.38 8.13
CA ILE A 169 -4.16 15.60 7.95
C ILE A 169 -3.71 16.33 6.68
N HIS A 170 -2.40 16.49 6.48
CA HIS A 170 -1.87 17.19 5.30
C HIS A 170 -2.27 16.47 4.00
N LEU A 171 -2.16 15.13 3.99
CA LEU A 171 -2.64 14.29 2.89
C LEU A 171 -4.13 14.46 2.63
N SER A 172 -4.95 14.41 3.68
CA SER A 172 -6.40 14.54 3.55
C SER A 172 -6.82 15.91 3.02
N ARG A 173 -6.12 16.98 3.41
CA ARG A 173 -6.39 18.35 2.93
C ARG A 173 -5.99 18.56 1.46
N ASN A 174 -5.04 17.77 0.96
CA ASN A 174 -4.49 17.91 -0.39
C ASN A 174 -4.78 16.68 -1.29
N GLU A 175 -5.72 15.82 -0.90
CA GLU A 175 -6.08 14.60 -1.63
C GLU A 175 -6.51 14.92 -3.07
N ASP A 176 -7.30 15.98 -3.27
CA ASP A 176 -7.77 16.40 -4.59
C ASP A 176 -6.66 16.85 -5.55
N LYS A 177 -5.55 17.34 -4.98
CA LYS A 177 -4.38 17.76 -5.78
C LYS A 177 -3.47 16.58 -6.05
N ILE A 178 -3.11 15.83 -5.00
CA ILE A 178 -2.07 14.79 -5.03
C ILE A 178 -2.59 13.44 -5.57
N LEU A 179 -3.84 13.08 -5.25
CA LEU A 179 -4.36 11.72 -5.47
C LEU A 179 -5.37 11.61 -6.63
N VAL A 180 -5.95 12.72 -7.12
CA VAL A 180 -6.98 12.66 -8.19
C VAL A 180 -6.39 12.66 -9.60
N LYS A 181 -5.18 13.20 -9.82
CA LYS A 181 -4.53 13.29 -11.14
C LYS A 181 -3.69 12.05 -11.53
N GLN A 182 -4.06 10.87 -11.03
CA GLN A 182 -3.30 9.64 -11.26
C GLN A 182 -3.67 8.98 -12.60
N SER A 183 -2.68 8.40 -13.28
CA SER A 183 -2.88 7.67 -14.53
C SER A 183 -3.74 6.44 -14.30
N ASN A 184 -4.65 6.14 -15.23
CA ASN A 184 -5.47 4.93 -15.20
C ASN A 184 -4.64 3.63 -15.30
N LEU A 185 -3.37 3.74 -15.71
CA LEU A 185 -2.41 2.63 -15.75
C LEU A 185 -1.80 2.32 -14.38
N GLN A 186 -1.91 3.24 -13.41
CA GLN A 186 -1.43 3.01 -12.05
C GLN A 186 -2.43 2.15 -11.28
N LYS A 187 -1.97 1.01 -10.79
CA LYS A 187 -2.79 0.01 -10.09
C LYS A 187 -2.29 -0.26 -8.67
N GLY A 188 -1.06 0.16 -8.35
CA GLY A 188 -0.50 0.11 -7.01
C GLY A 188 -0.97 1.28 -6.14
N PHE A 189 -1.32 0.99 -4.88
CA PHE A 189 -1.67 2.00 -3.86
C PHE A 189 -2.85 2.94 -4.24
N ILE A 190 -3.69 2.57 -5.21
CA ILE A 190 -4.91 3.31 -5.59
C ILE A 190 -6.13 2.72 -4.89
N LYS A 191 -6.96 3.60 -4.32
CA LYS A 191 -8.19 3.20 -3.63
C LYS A 191 -9.16 2.53 -4.60
N GLY A 192 -9.51 1.28 -4.32
CA GLY A 192 -10.47 0.51 -5.12
C GLY A 192 -9.86 -0.26 -6.29
N GLU A 193 -8.55 -0.12 -6.54
CA GLU A 193 -7.80 -0.95 -7.49
C GLU A 193 -7.20 -2.18 -6.78
N SER A 194 -6.70 -3.14 -7.56
CA SER A 194 -6.06 -4.35 -7.05
C SER A 194 -4.97 -4.83 -7.99
N PRO A 195 -3.86 -5.42 -7.49
CA PRO A 195 -2.86 -6.10 -8.32
C PRO A 195 -3.47 -7.15 -9.26
N CYS A 196 -4.62 -7.74 -8.88
CA CYS A 196 -5.34 -8.71 -9.70
C CYS A 196 -5.83 -8.12 -11.02
N ILE A 197 -6.24 -6.84 -11.04
CA ILE A 197 -6.72 -6.17 -12.27
C ILE A 197 -5.60 -6.10 -13.29
N ALA A 198 -4.41 -5.78 -12.80
CA ALA A 198 -3.26 -5.59 -13.64
C ALA A 198 -2.76 -6.98 -14.16
N ALA A 199 -2.76 -8.03 -13.33
CA ALA A 199 -2.49 -9.40 -13.79
C ALA A 199 -3.50 -9.89 -14.86
N LEU A 200 -4.77 -9.48 -14.75
CA LEU A 200 -5.79 -9.75 -15.75
C LEU A 200 -5.45 -9.10 -17.10
N ILE A 201 -4.98 -7.85 -17.10
CA ILE A 201 -4.54 -7.14 -18.32
C ILE A 201 -3.42 -7.91 -19.02
N ILE A 202 -2.38 -8.33 -18.28
CA ILE A 202 -1.27 -9.11 -18.85
C ILE A 202 -1.75 -10.44 -19.43
N THR A 203 -2.59 -11.16 -18.68
CA THR A 203 -3.11 -12.45 -19.11
C THR A 203 -3.88 -12.34 -20.42
N GLU A 204 -4.69 -11.29 -20.58
CA GLU A 204 -5.45 -11.09 -21.81
C GLU A 204 -4.56 -10.67 -22.99
N LEU A 205 -3.51 -9.87 -22.76
CA LEU A 205 -2.53 -9.56 -23.82
C LEU A 205 -1.90 -10.84 -24.37
N ILE A 206 -1.52 -11.77 -23.49
CA ILE A 206 -0.97 -13.07 -23.87
C ILE A 206 -1.97 -13.88 -24.71
N ILE A 207 -3.24 -13.89 -24.31
CA ILE A 207 -4.30 -14.64 -25.00
C ILE A 207 -4.59 -14.04 -26.38
N GLU A 208 -4.70 -12.72 -26.49
CA GLU A 208 -4.88 -12.00 -27.75
C GLU A 208 -3.74 -12.27 -28.74
N ALA A 209 -2.50 -12.24 -28.26
CA ALA A 209 -1.33 -12.52 -29.09
C ALA A 209 -1.36 -13.96 -29.62
N LYS A 210 -1.74 -14.93 -28.78
CA LYS A 210 -1.94 -16.32 -29.19
C LYS A 210 -3.05 -16.47 -30.24
N LYS A 211 -4.22 -15.83 -30.02
CA LYS A 211 -5.34 -15.86 -30.97
C LYS A 211 -4.94 -15.31 -32.34
N LYS A 212 -4.18 -14.21 -32.37
CA LYS A 212 -3.74 -13.53 -33.59
C LYS A 212 -2.48 -14.13 -34.22
N LYS A 213 -1.88 -15.17 -33.62
CA LYS A 213 -0.57 -15.72 -34.00
C LYS A 213 0.52 -14.63 -34.11
N SER A 214 0.42 -13.60 -33.28
CA SER A 214 1.37 -12.48 -33.24
C SER A 214 2.31 -12.63 -32.07
N SER A 215 3.56 -12.19 -32.23
CA SER A 215 4.50 -12.11 -31.11
C SER A 215 4.05 -11.07 -30.09
N LEU A 216 4.14 -11.41 -28.80
CA LEU A 216 3.98 -10.49 -27.69
C LEU A 216 5.27 -10.47 -26.89
N TYR A 217 5.81 -9.27 -26.69
CA TYR A 217 6.97 -9.05 -25.84
C TYR A 217 6.50 -8.32 -24.58
N ILE A 218 6.90 -8.83 -23.42
CA ILE A 218 6.57 -8.23 -22.12
C ILE A 218 7.88 -7.90 -21.43
N ALA A 219 8.08 -6.62 -21.11
CA ALA A 219 9.15 -6.17 -20.25
C ALA A 219 8.60 -5.96 -18.83
N LEU A 220 9.11 -6.72 -17.88
CA LEU A 220 8.82 -6.54 -16.46
C LEU A 220 9.97 -5.74 -15.86
N MET A 221 9.66 -4.55 -15.35
CA MET A 221 10.62 -3.69 -14.67
C MET A 221 10.35 -3.71 -13.18
N ASP A 222 11.39 -3.94 -12.39
CA ASP A 222 11.36 -3.84 -10.94
C ASP A 222 12.41 -2.81 -10.51
N GLU A 223 11.97 -1.83 -9.73
CA GLU A 223 12.86 -0.79 -9.22
C GLU A 223 13.64 -1.32 -8.02
N ARG A 224 14.97 -1.34 -8.16
CA ARG A 224 15.84 -1.71 -7.04
C ARG A 224 15.70 -0.68 -5.94
N LYS A 225 15.18 -1.10 -4.78
CA LYS A 225 15.08 -0.27 -3.57
C LYS A 225 14.31 1.04 -3.81
N ALA A 226 13.21 0.98 -4.58
CA ALA A 226 12.39 2.13 -4.99
C ALA A 226 12.15 3.21 -3.92
N PHE A 227 11.79 2.79 -2.69
CA PHE A 227 11.58 3.73 -1.58
C PHE A 227 12.87 4.31 -1.03
N ASP A 228 14.01 3.64 -1.10
CA ASP A 228 15.26 4.10 -0.51
C ASP A 228 16.03 5.08 -1.44
N ILE A 229 15.72 5.11 -2.74
CA ILE A 229 16.48 5.88 -3.76
C ILE A 229 15.68 7.03 -4.40
N LEU A 230 14.52 7.36 -3.85
CA LEU A 230 13.64 8.36 -4.44
C LEU A 230 14.28 9.77 -4.39
N TRP A 231 14.32 10.46 -5.53
CA TRP A 231 14.93 11.78 -5.64
C TRP A 231 14.01 12.89 -5.14
N HIS A 232 14.39 13.54 -4.04
CA HIS A 232 13.56 14.54 -3.36
C HIS A 232 13.21 15.74 -4.23
N LEU A 233 14.18 16.34 -4.92
CA LEU A 233 13.93 17.52 -5.76
C LEU A 233 13.01 17.19 -6.95
N GLY A 234 13.22 16.01 -7.56
CA GLY A 234 12.32 15.50 -8.59
C GLY A 234 10.89 15.36 -8.09
N LEU A 235 10.70 14.81 -6.89
CA LEU A 235 9.40 14.69 -6.26
C LEU A 235 8.75 16.05 -5.95
N LEU A 236 9.51 17.02 -5.39
CA LEU A 236 8.99 18.37 -5.10
C LEU A 236 8.52 19.10 -6.36
N ARG A 237 9.25 18.92 -7.48
CA ARG A 237 8.83 19.43 -8.78
C ARG A 237 7.54 18.77 -9.27
N GLU A 238 7.41 17.45 -9.14
CA GLU A 238 6.16 16.75 -9.50
C GLU A 238 4.99 17.14 -8.59
N MET A 239 5.22 17.40 -7.30
CA MET A 239 4.20 17.95 -6.40
C MET A 239 3.68 19.30 -6.88
N HIS A 240 4.57 20.22 -7.24
CA HIS A 240 4.16 21.53 -7.74
C HIS A 240 3.28 21.40 -9.00
N LYS A 241 3.63 20.50 -9.94
CA LYS A 241 2.83 20.24 -11.15
C LYS A 241 1.40 19.75 -10.86
N THR A 242 1.13 19.22 -9.67
CA THR A 242 -0.24 18.85 -9.28
C THR A 242 -1.11 20.07 -8.96
N GLY A 243 -0.52 21.25 -8.75
CA GLY A 243 -1.16 22.47 -8.22
C GLY A 243 -0.99 22.63 -6.72
N LEU A 244 -0.01 21.93 -6.12
CA LEU A 244 0.38 22.15 -4.73
C LEU A 244 1.27 23.39 -4.64
N GLU A 245 0.83 24.39 -3.89
CA GLU A 245 1.42 25.73 -3.86
C GLU A 245 1.43 26.28 -2.42
N GLY A 246 2.21 27.35 -2.19
CA GLY A 246 2.30 28.06 -0.92
C GLY A 246 2.76 27.18 0.23
N ASN A 247 2.19 27.38 1.42
CA ASN A 247 2.61 26.70 2.65
C ASN A 247 2.48 25.17 2.55
N ASN A 248 1.55 24.63 1.74
CA ASN A 248 1.45 23.18 1.56
C ASN A 248 2.63 22.61 0.76
N TRP A 249 3.16 23.35 -0.20
CA TRP A 249 4.35 22.94 -0.94
C TRP A 249 5.61 23.14 -0.10
N LEU A 250 5.74 24.31 0.55
CA LEU A 250 6.84 24.58 1.48
C LEU A 250 6.90 23.56 2.63
N PHE A 251 5.74 23.02 3.05
CA PHE A 251 5.70 21.95 4.04
C PHE A 251 6.43 20.71 3.52
N PHE A 252 6.18 20.24 2.30
CA PHE A 252 6.95 19.10 1.80
C PHE A 252 8.39 19.44 1.50
N GLU A 253 8.68 20.65 1.04
CA GLU A 253 10.07 21.05 0.86
C GLU A 253 10.83 21.01 2.19
N ASN A 254 10.31 21.65 3.24
CA ASN A 254 10.90 21.58 4.57
C ASN A 254 10.93 20.15 5.14
N TRP A 255 10.00 19.28 4.71
CA TRP A 255 9.98 17.87 5.12
C TRP A 255 11.23 17.15 4.60
N TYR A 256 11.59 17.37 3.34
CA TYR A 256 12.71 16.70 2.70
C TYR A 256 14.06 17.41 2.93
N THR A 257 14.04 18.70 3.29
CA THR A 257 15.25 19.43 3.71
C THR A 257 15.69 18.98 5.11
N GLU A 258 16.91 18.46 5.22
CA GLU A 258 17.52 18.00 6.49
C GLU A 258 16.69 16.95 7.23
N LEU A 259 16.10 16.01 6.48
CA LEU A 259 15.44 14.86 7.05
C LEU A 259 16.47 13.99 7.77
N THR A 260 16.24 13.63 9.04
CA THR A 260 17.25 12.91 9.84
C THR A 260 16.75 11.56 10.33
N SER A 261 17.64 10.59 10.47
CA SER A 261 17.32 9.30 11.07
C SER A 261 18.44 8.77 11.96
N LYS A 262 18.09 7.88 12.90
CA LYS A 262 19.06 7.10 13.68
C LYS A 262 18.71 5.62 13.54
N VAL A 263 19.70 4.75 13.40
CA VAL A 263 19.47 3.30 13.37
C VAL A 263 19.35 2.80 14.79
N LYS A 264 18.31 2.00 15.07
CA LYS A 264 18.15 1.30 16.34
C LYS A 264 18.53 -0.17 16.18
N TRP A 265 19.55 -0.61 16.92
CA TRP A 265 19.99 -2.00 16.98
C TRP A 265 20.16 -2.45 18.43
N LYS A 266 19.51 -3.56 18.81
CA LYS A 266 19.53 -4.11 20.19
C LYS A 266 19.28 -3.11 21.34
N GLY A 267 18.52 -2.05 21.07
CA GLY A 267 18.19 -1.04 22.10
C GLY A 267 19.12 0.17 22.10
N GLU A 268 20.24 0.12 21.38
CA GLU A 268 21.14 1.23 21.17
C GLU A 268 20.85 1.96 19.85
N PHE A 269 21.27 3.22 19.79
CA PHE A 269 21.12 4.08 18.62
C PHE A 269 22.46 4.35 17.96
N SER A 270 22.47 4.43 16.63
CA SER A 270 23.62 4.87 15.85
C SER A 270 23.74 6.40 15.81
N HIS A 271 24.70 6.89 15.03
CA HIS A 271 24.81 8.31 14.76
C HIS A 271 23.60 8.81 13.95
N GLN A 272 23.45 10.13 13.92
CA GLN A 272 22.40 10.75 13.14
C GLN A 272 22.79 10.79 11.67
N ILE A 273 21.99 10.14 10.83
CA ILE A 273 22.11 10.15 9.37
C ILE A 273 21.23 11.26 8.81
N ILE A 274 21.74 12.03 7.86
CA ILE A 274 20.94 12.94 7.04
C ILE A 274 20.48 12.18 5.80
N GLU A 275 19.16 12.08 5.62
CA GLU A 275 18.51 11.41 4.51
C GLU A 275 18.39 12.38 3.33
N GLN A 276 19.30 12.26 2.35
CA GLN A 276 19.36 13.13 1.17
C GLN A 276 18.61 12.53 -0.04
N GLN A 277 18.22 11.26 0.04
CA GLN A 277 17.32 10.59 -0.89
C GLN A 277 16.43 9.58 -0.17
N GLY A 278 15.44 9.07 -0.89
CA GLY A 278 14.54 8.05 -0.39
C GLY A 278 13.41 8.59 0.46
N GLU A 279 12.57 7.67 0.90
CA GLU A 279 11.38 7.88 1.67
C GLU A 279 11.41 6.99 2.91
N ARG A 280 10.73 7.44 3.95
CA ARG A 280 10.60 6.71 5.20
C ARG A 280 9.62 5.54 5.05
N GLN A 281 10.10 4.33 4.83
CA GLN A 281 9.22 3.15 4.80
C GLN A 281 8.53 2.97 6.16
N GLY A 282 7.25 3.33 6.26
CA GLY A 282 6.51 3.40 7.53
C GLY A 282 5.84 4.76 7.81
N SER A 283 6.16 5.77 7.01
CA SER A 283 5.42 7.02 6.89
C SER A 283 4.10 6.80 6.14
N ILE A 284 3.08 7.58 6.50
CA ILE A 284 1.77 7.62 5.83
C ILE A 284 1.89 8.33 4.47
N TRP A 285 2.81 9.28 4.37
CA TRP A 285 3.11 10.04 3.15
C TRP A 285 3.77 9.19 2.05
N SER A 286 4.72 8.31 2.41
CA SER A 286 5.56 7.58 1.44
C SER A 286 4.80 6.88 0.29
N PRO A 287 3.75 6.07 0.52
CA PRO A 287 3.03 5.45 -0.60
C PRO A 287 2.41 6.46 -1.57
N SER A 288 2.04 7.66 -1.10
CA SER A 288 1.47 8.73 -1.93
C SER A 288 2.53 9.47 -2.72
N ALA A 289 3.69 9.71 -2.11
CA ALA A 289 4.85 10.31 -2.75
C ALA A 289 5.40 9.43 -3.88
N HIS A 290 5.61 8.14 -3.62
CA HIS A 290 6.06 7.19 -4.63
C HIS A 290 5.07 7.10 -5.81
N LYS A 291 3.75 7.03 -5.54
CA LYS A 291 2.72 7.09 -6.57
C LYS A 291 2.85 8.33 -7.45
N LEU A 292 2.96 9.49 -6.81
CA LEU A 292 3.07 10.77 -7.50
C LEU A 292 4.31 10.82 -8.39
N PHE A 293 5.45 10.36 -7.89
CA PHE A 293 6.71 10.34 -8.63
C PHE A 293 6.62 9.49 -9.90
N VAL A 294 6.13 8.25 -9.76
CA VAL A 294 5.94 7.30 -10.88
C VAL A 294 4.84 7.75 -11.84
N ASN A 295 3.84 8.50 -11.37
CA ASN A 295 2.74 8.96 -12.21
C ASN A 295 3.23 9.74 -13.43
N SER A 296 4.28 10.55 -13.27
CA SER A 296 4.89 11.32 -14.36
C SER A 296 5.37 10.42 -15.51
N LEU A 297 5.95 9.25 -15.20
CA LEU A 297 6.36 8.25 -16.18
C LEU A 297 5.16 7.66 -16.92
N LEU A 298 4.04 7.44 -16.22
CA LEU A 298 2.83 6.87 -16.77
C LEU A 298 2.00 7.88 -17.59
N THR A 299 2.14 9.18 -17.33
CA THR A 299 1.39 10.24 -18.02
C THR A 299 2.11 10.85 -19.21
N ARG A 300 3.42 10.60 -19.40
CA ARG A 300 4.16 10.98 -20.61
C ARG A 300 3.57 10.27 -21.82
N LYS A 301 2.56 10.90 -22.44
CA LYS A 301 1.87 10.42 -23.64
C LYS A 301 2.85 10.29 -24.82
N SER A 302 2.98 9.05 -25.29
CA SER A 302 2.94 8.66 -26.71
C SER A 302 3.86 9.37 -27.72
N ASN A 303 5.13 9.00 -27.73
CA ASN A 303 5.89 8.83 -28.99
C ASN A 303 6.37 7.37 -29.16
N TRP A 304 5.75 6.42 -28.45
CA TRP A 304 5.94 4.99 -28.70
C TRP A 304 5.13 4.62 -29.94
N SER A 305 5.56 5.14 -31.09
CA SER A 305 5.05 4.75 -32.39
C SER A 305 5.44 3.29 -32.58
N HIS A 306 4.44 2.43 -32.71
CA HIS A 306 4.55 1.00 -33.06
C HIS A 306 4.80 0.07 -31.86
N HIS A 307 3.73 -0.65 -31.50
CA HIS A 307 3.69 -1.85 -30.66
C HIS A 307 3.84 -1.66 -29.14
N TRP A 308 2.69 -1.45 -28.48
CA TRP A 308 2.32 -1.90 -27.12
C TRP A 308 3.47 -2.16 -26.11
N PHE A 309 3.97 -1.10 -25.47
CA PHE A 309 4.66 -1.21 -24.18
C PHE A 309 3.80 -0.59 -23.09
N ASN A 310 2.88 -1.36 -22.52
CA ASN A 310 2.22 -0.98 -21.26
C ASN A 310 3.15 -1.42 -20.13
N ILE A 311 4.00 -0.50 -19.65
CA ILE A 311 4.76 -0.68 -18.42
C ILE A 311 3.74 -0.72 -17.28
N LEU A 312 3.39 -1.93 -16.85
CA LEU A 312 2.55 -2.13 -15.67
C LEU A 312 3.48 -2.34 -14.47
N TRP A 313 3.37 -1.43 -13.51
CA TRP A 313 4.12 -1.47 -12.25
C TRP A 313 3.38 -2.37 -11.26
N TYR A 314 4.06 -3.36 -10.68
CA TYR A 314 3.46 -4.30 -9.73
C TYR A 314 4.30 -4.55 -8.50
N THR A 315 3.59 -4.70 -7.39
CA THR A 315 4.01 -5.54 -6.27
C THR A 315 3.17 -6.82 -6.28
N ASN A 316 3.82 -7.98 -6.16
CA ASN A 316 3.26 -9.33 -6.27
C ASN A 316 2.33 -9.71 -5.12
N TYR A 317 1.19 -10.32 -5.45
CA TYR A 317 0.84 -11.74 -5.21
C TYR A 317 -0.61 -11.95 -5.72
N VAL A 318 -0.78 -12.77 -6.76
CA VAL A 318 -2.12 -13.28 -7.14
C VAL A 318 -2.24 -14.66 -6.54
N ILE A 319 -2.94 -14.76 -5.41
CA ILE A 319 -3.34 -16.06 -4.89
C ILE A 319 -4.54 -16.52 -5.71
N LYS A 320 -4.30 -17.39 -6.69
CA LYS A 320 -5.37 -18.15 -7.34
C LYS A 320 -5.80 -19.25 -6.37
N LEU A 321 -6.74 -18.93 -5.50
CA LEU A 321 -7.30 -19.90 -4.56
C LEU A 321 -7.99 -21.03 -5.35
N THR A 322 -7.49 -22.24 -5.17
CA THR A 322 -8.20 -23.45 -5.61
C THR A 322 -9.43 -23.66 -4.72
N THR A 323 -10.36 -24.53 -5.15
CA THR A 323 -11.50 -24.92 -4.32
C THR A 323 -11.04 -25.48 -2.96
N GLU A 324 -9.92 -26.19 -2.93
CA GLU A 324 -9.34 -26.72 -1.71
C GLU A 324 -8.76 -25.61 -0.81
N ASP A 325 -8.16 -24.56 -1.38
CA ASP A 325 -7.68 -23.42 -0.60
C ASP A 325 -8.82 -22.64 0.05
N ILE A 326 -9.94 -22.45 -0.67
CA ILE A 326 -11.15 -21.81 -0.12
C ILE A 326 -11.72 -22.65 1.04
N LYS A 327 -11.74 -23.96 0.89
CA LYS A 327 -12.18 -24.89 1.93
C LYS A 327 -11.27 -24.83 3.15
N ASN A 328 -9.95 -24.84 2.96
CA ASN A 328 -8.96 -24.72 4.03
C ASN A 328 -9.07 -23.37 4.77
N LEU A 329 -9.22 -22.27 4.03
CA LEU A 329 -9.48 -20.95 4.61
C LEU A 329 -10.77 -20.93 5.41
N SER A 330 -11.84 -21.55 4.89
CA SER A 330 -13.12 -21.65 5.60
C SER A 330 -12.98 -22.44 6.91
N ILE A 331 -12.19 -23.52 6.92
CA ILE A 331 -11.93 -24.30 8.14
C ILE A 331 -11.14 -23.46 9.15
N TYR A 332 -10.06 -22.82 8.71
CA TYR A 332 -9.20 -22.01 9.56
C TYR A 332 -9.95 -20.82 10.17
N PHE A 333 -10.73 -20.10 9.36
CA PHE A 333 -11.56 -18.99 9.83
C PHE A 333 -12.57 -19.42 10.88
N ARG A 334 -13.29 -20.53 10.65
CA ARG A 334 -14.22 -21.08 11.64
C ARG A 334 -13.52 -21.46 12.95
N LYS A 335 -12.33 -22.06 12.87
CA LYS A 335 -11.52 -22.40 14.06
C LYS A 335 -11.17 -21.15 14.86
N ILE A 336 -10.71 -20.10 14.20
CA ILE A 336 -10.43 -18.80 14.83
C ILE A 336 -11.70 -18.21 15.46
N LEU A 337 -12.82 -18.21 14.73
CA LEU A 337 -14.07 -17.64 15.25
C LEU A 337 -14.54 -18.35 16.51
N ARG A 338 -14.45 -19.68 16.55
CA ARG A 338 -14.78 -20.46 17.74
C ARG A 338 -13.87 -20.11 18.91
N GLN A 339 -12.57 -19.93 18.67
CA GLN A 339 -11.62 -19.49 19.71
C GLN A 339 -11.99 -18.10 20.26
N ILE A 340 -12.28 -17.13 19.38
CA ILE A 340 -12.66 -15.76 19.78
C ILE A 340 -13.96 -15.75 20.59
N GLN A 341 -14.93 -16.58 20.22
CA GLN A 341 -16.23 -16.65 20.89
C GLN A 341 -16.28 -17.66 22.04
N HIS A 342 -15.15 -18.31 22.36
CA HIS A 342 -15.08 -19.41 23.34
C HIS A 342 -16.12 -20.53 23.09
N LEU A 343 -16.45 -20.79 21.82
CA LEU A 343 -17.42 -21.81 21.44
C LEU A 343 -16.74 -23.20 21.37
N PRO A 344 -17.41 -24.28 21.83
CA PRO A 344 -16.92 -25.65 21.67
C PRO A 344 -16.70 -26.02 20.19
N ASP A 345 -15.73 -26.89 19.90
CA ASP A 345 -15.43 -27.35 18.53
C ASP A 345 -16.62 -28.07 17.85
N ARG A 346 -17.51 -28.66 18.66
CA ARG A 346 -18.76 -29.30 18.23
C ARG A 346 -19.85 -28.32 17.77
N THR A 347 -19.66 -27.01 17.93
CA THR A 347 -20.64 -26.00 17.55
C THR A 347 -20.85 -26.00 16.03
N ALA A 348 -22.10 -26.08 15.58
CA ALA A 348 -22.45 -26.08 14.16
C ALA A 348 -21.85 -24.86 13.44
N ASN A 349 -21.29 -25.07 12.25
CA ASN A 349 -20.61 -24.01 11.49
C ASN A 349 -21.51 -22.79 11.25
N VAL A 350 -22.80 -23.04 11.04
CA VAL A 350 -23.83 -22.01 10.83
C VAL A 350 -23.94 -21.06 12.03
N ALA A 351 -23.87 -21.58 13.26
CA ALA A 351 -24.03 -20.76 14.45
C ALA A 351 -22.94 -19.68 14.57
N SER A 352 -21.70 -19.99 14.20
CA SER A 352 -20.60 -19.02 14.20
C SER A 352 -20.86 -17.83 13.26
N HIS A 353 -21.46 -18.11 12.09
CA HIS A 353 -21.78 -17.06 11.12
C HIS A 353 -22.99 -16.21 11.55
N LEU A 354 -24.04 -16.85 12.08
CA LEU A 354 -25.23 -16.16 12.61
C LEU A 354 -24.88 -15.22 13.78
N LEU A 355 -24.10 -15.69 14.75
CA LEU A 355 -23.72 -14.91 15.94
C LEU A 355 -22.90 -13.65 15.59
N LEU A 356 -22.14 -13.69 14.50
CA LEU A 356 -21.32 -12.56 14.06
C LEU A 356 -22.05 -11.62 13.10
N GLY A 357 -23.22 -12.01 12.59
CA GLY A 357 -23.85 -11.33 11.47
C GLY A 357 -22.96 -11.29 10.21
N ARG A 358 -22.15 -12.33 9.99
CA ARG A 358 -21.20 -12.42 8.86
C ARG A 358 -21.48 -13.64 8.00
N ILE A 359 -21.28 -13.49 6.70
CA ILE A 359 -21.44 -14.58 5.72
C ILE A 359 -20.16 -15.43 5.61
N THR A 360 -20.19 -16.48 4.79
CA THR A 360 -19.02 -17.34 4.54
C THR A 360 -17.94 -16.60 3.73
N ILE A 361 -16.69 -17.07 3.83
CA ILE A 361 -15.55 -16.51 3.07
C ILE A 361 -15.81 -16.57 1.58
N GLU A 362 -16.32 -17.70 1.09
CA GLU A 362 -16.67 -17.88 -0.32
C GLU A 362 -17.68 -16.81 -0.78
N SER A 363 -18.74 -16.58 -0.01
CA SER A 363 -19.72 -15.55 -0.32
C SER A 363 -19.12 -14.14 -0.29
N GLU A 364 -18.16 -13.85 0.60
CA GLU A 364 -17.49 -12.55 0.65
C GLU A 364 -16.54 -12.35 -0.56
N ILE A 365 -15.86 -13.41 -0.99
CA ILE A 365 -15.07 -13.42 -2.23
C ILE A 365 -16.00 -13.16 -3.43
N HIS A 366 -17.13 -13.85 -3.52
CA HIS A 366 -18.10 -13.67 -4.60
C HIS A 366 -18.65 -12.23 -4.63
N LYS A 367 -18.99 -11.64 -3.47
CA LYS A 367 -19.38 -10.21 -3.39
C LYS A 367 -18.30 -9.31 -3.96
N ARG A 368 -17.03 -9.59 -3.68
CA ARG A 368 -15.90 -8.78 -4.15
C ARG A 368 -15.73 -8.91 -5.66
N ILE A 369 -15.80 -10.12 -6.21
CA ILE A 369 -15.76 -10.37 -7.66
C ILE A 369 -16.90 -9.62 -8.37
N LEU A 370 -18.15 -9.78 -7.90
CA LEU A 370 -19.33 -9.14 -8.49
C LEU A 370 -19.27 -7.60 -8.39
N LYS A 371 -18.76 -7.04 -7.29
CA LYS A 371 -18.57 -5.59 -7.15
C LYS A 371 -17.48 -5.07 -8.08
N THR A 372 -16.37 -5.80 -8.22
CA THR A 372 -15.30 -5.48 -9.16
C THR A 372 -15.82 -5.51 -10.59
N PHE A 373 -16.56 -6.56 -10.97
CA PHE A 373 -17.24 -6.63 -12.26
C PHE A 373 -18.13 -5.39 -12.50
N GLY A 374 -19.00 -5.06 -11.54
CA GLY A 374 -19.87 -3.89 -11.62
C GLY A 374 -19.11 -2.56 -11.75
N ASN A 375 -17.91 -2.44 -11.19
CA ASN A 375 -17.06 -1.26 -11.37
C ASN A 375 -16.45 -1.20 -12.78
N ILE A 376 -16.00 -2.35 -13.30
CA ILE A 376 -15.42 -2.47 -14.63
C ILE A 376 -16.43 -2.06 -15.71
N ILE A 377 -17.63 -2.65 -15.69
CA ILE A 377 -18.63 -2.41 -16.75
C ILE A 377 -19.17 -0.97 -16.78
N ARG A 378 -19.13 -0.26 -15.64
CA ARG A 378 -19.56 1.14 -15.55
C ARG A 378 -18.55 2.13 -16.11
N ASN A 379 -17.29 1.74 -16.27
CA ASN A 379 -16.27 2.62 -16.80
C ASN A 379 -16.13 2.40 -18.30
N GLU A 380 -16.90 3.17 -19.09
CA GLU A 380 -17.07 2.94 -20.52
C GLU A 380 -15.77 2.99 -21.31
N ASN A 381 -14.85 3.87 -20.91
CA ASN A 381 -13.58 4.10 -21.58
C ASN A 381 -12.43 3.26 -21.02
N SER A 382 -12.70 2.41 -20.02
CA SER A 382 -11.68 1.58 -19.39
C SER A 382 -11.21 0.46 -20.32
N ILE A 383 -9.92 0.13 -20.21
CA ILE A 383 -9.35 -1.03 -20.92
C ILE A 383 -10.04 -2.29 -20.39
N GLU A 384 -10.33 -2.33 -19.10
CA GLU A 384 -10.98 -3.40 -18.37
C GLU A 384 -12.37 -3.74 -18.93
N ARG A 385 -13.19 -2.74 -19.28
CA ARG A 385 -14.49 -2.99 -19.91
C ARG A 385 -14.33 -3.57 -21.32
N LYS A 386 -13.37 -3.07 -22.10
CA LYS A 386 -13.08 -3.64 -23.43
C LYS A 386 -12.62 -5.09 -23.33
N LEU A 387 -11.82 -5.41 -22.31
CA LEU A 387 -11.40 -6.78 -22.01
C LEU A 387 -12.61 -7.64 -21.59
N ALA A 388 -13.49 -7.11 -20.73
CA ALA A 388 -14.72 -7.77 -20.32
C ALA A 388 -15.59 -8.25 -21.50
N ILE A 389 -15.87 -7.34 -22.44
CA ILE A 389 -16.69 -7.60 -23.63
C ILE A 389 -16.05 -8.71 -24.48
N ARG A 390 -14.73 -8.66 -24.68
CA ARG A 390 -14.00 -9.67 -25.47
C ARG A 390 -14.00 -11.04 -24.81
N GLN A 391 -13.81 -11.10 -23.49
CA GLN A 391 -13.78 -12.38 -22.76
C GLN A 391 -15.14 -13.06 -22.75
N LEU A 392 -16.23 -12.30 -22.58
CA LEU A 392 -17.60 -12.81 -22.70
C LEU A 392 -17.87 -13.42 -24.09
N ALA A 393 -17.36 -12.80 -25.15
CA ALA A 393 -17.54 -13.27 -26.52
C ALA A 393 -16.76 -14.57 -26.85
N THR A 394 -15.64 -14.85 -26.16
CA THR A 394 -14.73 -15.96 -26.54
C THR A 394 -14.96 -17.28 -25.81
N LYS A 395 -15.95 -17.39 -24.90
CA LYS A 395 -16.33 -18.62 -24.13
C LYS A 395 -15.17 -19.40 -23.47
N SER A 396 -13.97 -18.83 -23.39
CA SER A 396 -12.79 -19.49 -22.82
C SER A 396 -12.81 -19.45 -21.29
N LEU A 397 -12.11 -20.38 -20.62
CA LEU A 397 -12.08 -20.51 -19.15
C LEU A 397 -11.33 -19.33 -18.50
N GLN A 398 -12.00 -18.20 -18.32
CA GLN A 398 -11.41 -16.93 -17.87
C GLN A 398 -12.17 -16.34 -16.66
N TRP A 399 -11.61 -15.29 -16.06
CA TRP A 399 -12.18 -14.61 -14.88
C TRP A 399 -13.63 -14.14 -15.09
N PHE A 400 -13.98 -13.71 -16.31
CA PHE A 400 -15.36 -13.32 -16.63
C PHE A 400 -16.31 -14.52 -16.74
N THR A 401 -15.86 -15.66 -17.26
CA THR A 401 -16.62 -16.91 -17.23
C THR A 401 -16.94 -17.33 -15.80
N LYS A 402 -15.97 -17.16 -14.88
CA LYS A 402 -16.20 -17.37 -13.44
C LYS A 402 -17.19 -16.36 -12.86
N THR A 403 -17.17 -15.12 -13.30
CA THR A 403 -18.16 -14.10 -12.89
C THR A 403 -19.57 -14.48 -13.36
N VAL A 404 -19.71 -15.06 -14.55
CA VAL A 404 -20.99 -15.60 -15.06
C VAL A 404 -21.47 -16.77 -14.20
N GLU A 405 -20.60 -17.75 -13.92
CA GLU A 405 -20.93 -18.86 -13.02
C GLU A 405 -21.38 -18.35 -11.64
N ILE A 406 -20.67 -17.37 -11.08
CA ILE A 406 -21.00 -16.77 -9.79
C ILE A 406 -22.33 -16.02 -9.85
N ALA A 407 -22.59 -15.25 -10.90
CA ALA A 407 -23.87 -14.57 -11.07
C ALA A 407 -25.05 -15.55 -11.10
N ASN A 408 -24.88 -16.69 -11.79
CA ASN A 408 -25.87 -17.75 -11.85
C ASN A 408 -26.11 -18.42 -10.48
N ILE A 409 -25.08 -18.59 -9.65
CA ILE A 409 -25.25 -19.12 -8.27
C ILE A 409 -26.21 -18.28 -7.44
N TYR A 410 -26.24 -16.96 -7.66
CA TYR A 410 -27.01 -16.00 -6.86
C TYR A 410 -28.22 -15.42 -7.59
N ASP A 411 -28.63 -16.03 -8.70
CA ASP A 411 -29.75 -15.58 -9.54
C ASP A 411 -29.65 -14.07 -9.92
N LEU A 412 -28.42 -13.60 -10.14
CA LEU A 412 -28.16 -12.23 -10.55
C LEU A 412 -28.32 -12.07 -12.07
N PRO A 413 -28.61 -10.84 -12.55
CA PRO A 413 -28.59 -10.54 -13.98
C PRO A 413 -27.30 -11.05 -14.61
N SER A 414 -27.44 -11.69 -15.77
CA SER A 414 -26.33 -12.26 -16.50
C SER A 414 -25.28 -11.18 -16.79
N PRO A 415 -23.98 -11.42 -16.55
CA PRO A 415 -22.93 -10.49 -16.93
C PRO A 415 -22.95 -10.11 -18.42
N TYR A 416 -23.54 -10.96 -19.27
CA TYR A 416 -23.80 -10.67 -20.68
C TYR A 416 -24.79 -9.51 -20.87
N ASP A 417 -25.92 -9.53 -20.16
CA ASP A 417 -26.95 -8.49 -20.29
C ASP A 417 -26.56 -7.20 -19.55
N THR A 418 -25.80 -7.35 -18.47
CA THR A 418 -25.42 -6.26 -17.57
C THR A 418 -24.36 -5.34 -18.19
N ILE A 419 -23.60 -5.80 -19.19
CA ILE A 419 -22.50 -5.03 -19.79
C ILE A 419 -22.98 -3.91 -20.72
N ASP A 420 -24.10 -4.15 -21.39
CA ASP A 420 -24.71 -3.20 -22.33
C ASP A 420 -25.45 -2.10 -21.57
N ASN A 421 -26.09 -2.45 -20.46
CA ASN A 421 -26.82 -1.51 -19.59
C ASN A 421 -26.38 -1.66 -18.12
N PRO A 422 -25.24 -1.07 -17.73
CA PRO A 422 -24.70 -1.25 -16.38
C PRO A 422 -25.56 -0.54 -15.33
N PRO A 423 -26.00 -1.24 -14.26
CA PRO A 423 -26.81 -0.65 -13.20
C PRO A 423 -26.00 0.38 -12.41
N ARG A 424 -26.69 1.40 -11.86
CA ARG A 424 -26.05 2.42 -11.00
C ARG A 424 -25.28 1.75 -9.85
N LYS A 425 -24.10 2.32 -9.52
CA LYS A 425 -23.17 1.78 -8.51
C LYS A 425 -23.85 1.34 -7.21
N GLN A 426 -24.70 2.20 -6.65
CA GLN A 426 -25.36 1.93 -5.38
C GLN A 426 -26.42 0.83 -5.49
N LEU A 427 -27.18 0.81 -6.60
CA LEU A 427 -28.17 -0.23 -6.87
C LEU A 427 -27.49 -1.59 -7.02
N TRP A 428 -26.41 -1.67 -7.81
CA TRP A 428 -25.64 -2.90 -7.97
C TRP A 428 -25.05 -3.40 -6.65
N LYS A 429 -24.45 -2.49 -5.88
CA LYS A 429 -23.87 -2.81 -4.57
C LYS A 429 -24.93 -3.37 -3.62
N ASN A 430 -26.11 -2.74 -3.57
CA ASN A 430 -27.21 -3.18 -2.72
C ASN A 430 -27.76 -4.53 -3.18
N LEU A 431 -27.94 -4.72 -4.49
CA LEU A 431 -28.40 -5.97 -5.08
C LEU A 431 -27.45 -7.12 -4.74
N VAL A 432 -26.16 -6.97 -5.05
CA VAL A 432 -25.12 -7.99 -4.75
C VAL A 432 -25.05 -8.29 -3.25
N ASN A 433 -25.12 -7.27 -2.40
CA ASN A 433 -25.08 -7.48 -0.95
C ASN A 433 -26.30 -8.27 -0.46
N LYS A 434 -27.48 -7.94 -0.98
CA LYS A 434 -28.75 -8.56 -0.63
C LYS A 434 -28.81 -10.01 -1.13
N THR A 435 -28.66 -10.25 -2.43
CA THR A 435 -28.82 -11.59 -3.02
C THR A 435 -27.81 -12.59 -2.48
N VAL A 436 -26.54 -12.19 -2.37
CA VAL A 436 -25.50 -13.06 -1.77
C VAL A 436 -25.76 -13.28 -0.28
N GLY A 437 -26.28 -12.26 0.43
CA GLY A 437 -26.68 -12.39 1.83
C GLY A 437 -27.84 -13.39 2.00
N ASP A 438 -28.92 -13.20 1.26
CA ASP A 438 -30.14 -14.02 1.31
C ASP A 438 -29.83 -15.48 0.96
N HIS A 439 -29.03 -15.72 -0.09
CA HIS A 439 -28.58 -17.06 -0.47
C HIS A 439 -27.78 -17.74 0.64
N CYS A 440 -26.85 -17.01 1.26
CA CYS A 440 -26.02 -17.53 2.34
C CYS A 440 -26.85 -17.86 3.59
N ILE A 441 -27.81 -16.99 3.95
CA ILE A 441 -28.74 -17.23 5.06
C ILE A 441 -29.60 -18.47 4.80
N LYS A 442 -30.11 -18.62 3.56
CA LYS A 442 -30.89 -19.82 3.18
C LYS A 442 -30.07 -21.10 3.30
N GLN A 443 -28.82 -21.08 2.82
CA GLN A 443 -27.90 -22.21 2.95
C GLN A 443 -27.60 -22.55 4.43
N MET A 444 -27.43 -21.53 5.25
CA MET A 444 -27.23 -21.65 6.69
C MET A 444 -28.44 -22.27 7.39
N ILE A 445 -29.66 -21.81 7.08
CA ILE A 445 -30.89 -22.37 7.65
C ILE A 445 -31.03 -23.85 7.27
N ASN A 446 -30.77 -24.21 6.01
CA ASN A 446 -30.82 -25.60 5.56
C ASN A 446 -29.76 -26.48 6.25
N GLU A 447 -28.53 -25.97 6.44
CA GLU A 447 -27.47 -26.69 7.16
C GLU A 447 -27.82 -26.83 8.67
N ALA A 448 -28.45 -25.82 9.27
CA ALA A 448 -28.92 -25.91 10.66
C ALA A 448 -30.04 -26.95 10.83
N GLN A 449 -30.99 -27.00 9.90
CA GLN A 449 -32.10 -27.97 9.92
C GLN A 449 -31.61 -29.41 9.72
N SER A 450 -30.60 -29.63 8.86
CA SER A 450 -30.03 -30.96 8.58
C SER A 450 -29.04 -31.47 9.64
N LYS A 451 -28.46 -30.58 10.46
CA LYS A 451 -27.50 -30.93 11.53
C LYS A 451 -28.04 -30.74 12.94
N SER A 452 -29.31 -30.34 13.08
CA SER A 452 -29.98 -30.31 14.37
C SER A 452 -30.11 -31.74 14.90
N THR A 453 -29.45 -32.04 16.01
CA THR A 453 -29.65 -33.27 16.80
C THR A 453 -30.95 -33.25 17.62
N LEU A 454 -31.86 -32.31 17.33
CA LEU A 454 -33.24 -32.32 17.80
C LEU A 454 -34.14 -32.68 16.62
N ALA A 455 -34.08 -33.96 16.25
CA ALA A 455 -35.13 -34.72 15.59
C ALA A 455 -35.30 -36.01 16.39
#